data_AF-A0A1B0DFX8-F1
#
_entry.id   AF-A0A1B0DFX8-F1
#
_cell.length_a   1.000
_cell.length_b   1.000
_cell.length_c   1.000
_cell.angle_alpha   90.00
_cell.angle_beta   90.00
_cell.angle_gamma   90.00
#
_symmetry.space_group_name_H-M   'P 1'
#
loop_
_entity.id
_entity.type
_entity.pdbx_description
1 polymer ?
#
loop_
_entity_poly.entity_id
_entity_poly.type
_entity_poly.pdbx_seq_one_letter_code
_entity_poly.pdbx_strand_id
1 'polypeptide(L)'
;MLVDYSSSDEETEDGNEQKSTESTNTKDESIQHLQKSIKNSVRKNLNLELCEAQELHVSLTKTVILRHHWIESFVASLEKKFRNIRKFPLHLNSLKIYCNEEKTRTFVGLTSSEEFFAYLSKLVKHCDEVLKEFNLECFYREMSFHVSILWIVGDHRETLCELEEDFREHFLD
;
A
#
# COMPACT_ATOMS: atom_id res chain seq x y z
N MET A 1 14.30 4.08 2.68
CA MET A 1 15.39 4.90 2.11
C MET A 1 15.59 4.40 0.69
N LEU A 2 14.85 4.98 -0.26
CA LEU A 2 14.99 4.70 -1.69
C LEU A 2 15.99 5.68 -2.28
N VAL A 3 16.79 5.21 -3.23
CA VAL A 3 17.76 6.00 -3.99
C VAL A 3 17.14 6.26 -5.35
N ASP A 4 16.94 7.54 -5.69
CA ASP A 4 16.49 8.01 -7.00
C ASP A 4 17.56 7.75 -8.07
N TYR A 5 17.13 7.34 -9.26
CA TYR A 5 17.95 7.38 -10.46
C TYR A 5 17.18 8.09 -11.58
N SER A 6 17.47 9.37 -11.77
CA SER A 6 17.06 10.13 -12.93
C SER A 6 18.04 9.87 -14.07
N SER A 7 17.54 9.53 -15.26
CA SER A 7 18.30 9.73 -16.50
C SER A 7 17.35 10.15 -17.61
N SER A 8 17.68 11.28 -18.21
CA SER A 8 17.05 11.91 -19.38
C SER A 8 17.49 11.22 -20.67
N ASP A 9 16.58 11.04 -21.63
CA ASP A 9 16.58 11.76 -22.92
C ASP A 9 15.84 11.01 -24.06
N GLU A 10 15.07 11.85 -24.77
CA GLU A 10 14.62 11.84 -26.17
C GLU A 10 13.33 11.13 -26.66
N GLU A 11 12.58 11.96 -27.39
CA GLU A 11 11.23 11.90 -27.91
C GLU A 11 11.11 11.08 -29.22
N THR A 12 9.92 10.52 -29.45
CA THR A 12 9.21 10.63 -30.75
C THR A 12 7.70 10.54 -30.52
N GLU A 13 6.98 11.56 -30.99
CA GLU A 13 5.52 11.69 -31.07
C GLU A 13 4.89 10.64 -32.01
N ASP A 14 3.70 10.11 -31.67
CA ASP A 14 2.42 10.65 -32.16
C ASP A 14 1.26 9.67 -31.82
N GLY A 15 0.09 10.22 -31.46
CA GLY A 15 -1.17 9.48 -31.50
C GLY A 15 -1.93 9.27 -30.18
N ASN A 16 -2.85 10.20 -29.90
CA ASN A 16 -4.14 10.01 -29.22
C ASN A 16 -4.19 10.18 -27.69
N GLU A 17 -3.90 11.38 -27.22
CA GLU A 17 -4.34 11.91 -25.92
C GLU A 17 -5.80 12.35 -25.98
N GLN A 18 -6.67 11.70 -25.21
CA GLN A 18 -7.85 12.31 -24.53
C GLN A 18 -8.72 11.21 -23.87
N LYS A 19 -8.27 10.60 -22.75
CA LYS A 19 -9.14 10.05 -21.68
C LYS A 19 -8.37 9.49 -20.46
N SER A 20 -7.56 10.29 -19.75
CA SER A 20 -6.84 9.76 -18.58
C SER A 20 -6.70 10.70 -17.38
N THR A 21 -7.00 12.00 -17.52
CA THR A 21 -6.73 13.01 -16.47
C THR A 21 -7.85 13.18 -15.45
N GLU A 22 -9.08 12.79 -15.77
CA GLU A 22 -10.26 13.07 -14.92
C GLU A 22 -10.47 12.04 -13.80
N SER A 23 -9.95 10.82 -13.97
CA SER A 23 -10.15 9.69 -13.04
C SER A 23 -9.13 9.60 -11.89
N THR A 24 -7.96 10.24 -12.04
CA THR A 24 -6.92 10.32 -11.02
C THR A 24 -7.24 11.43 -10.02
N ASN A 25 -7.66 12.61 -10.51
CA ASN A 25 -7.97 13.75 -9.65
C ASN A 25 -9.10 13.47 -8.65
N THR A 26 -10.15 12.76 -9.08
CA THR A 26 -11.29 12.40 -8.21
C THR A 26 -10.93 11.40 -7.12
N LYS A 27 -10.04 10.43 -7.40
CA LYS A 27 -9.62 9.43 -6.41
C LYS A 27 -8.75 10.03 -5.32
N ASP A 28 -7.85 10.92 -5.69
CA ASP A 28 -6.99 11.64 -4.74
C ASP A 28 -7.85 12.53 -3.83
N GLU A 29 -8.86 13.22 -4.38
CA GLU A 29 -9.83 13.99 -3.59
C GLU A 29 -10.63 13.13 -2.61
N SER A 30 -11.12 11.95 -3.02
CA SER A 30 -11.86 11.04 -2.13
C SER A 30 -10.99 10.53 -0.96
N ILE A 31 -9.73 10.17 -1.24
CA ILE A 31 -8.82 9.71 -0.18
C ILE A 31 -8.47 10.85 0.77
N GLN A 32 -8.22 12.05 0.26
CA GLN A 32 -7.97 13.23 1.09
C GLN A 32 -9.16 13.57 1.98
N HIS A 33 -10.39 13.49 1.44
CA HIS A 33 -11.61 13.68 2.22
C HIS A 33 -11.72 12.65 3.35
N LEU A 34 -11.53 11.36 3.04
CA LEU A 34 -11.55 10.28 4.02
C LEU A 34 -10.48 10.46 5.11
N GLN A 35 -9.24 10.78 4.70
CA GLN A 35 -8.14 11.06 5.62
C GLN A 35 -8.50 12.20 6.58
N LYS A 36 -9.08 13.28 6.07
CA LYS A 36 -9.51 14.44 6.87
C LYS A 36 -10.61 14.08 7.85
N SER A 37 -11.63 13.34 7.41
CA SER A 37 -12.75 12.91 8.27
C SER A 37 -12.27 12.03 9.42
N ILE A 38 -11.47 11.00 9.13
CA ILE A 38 -10.91 10.10 10.16
C ILE A 38 -10.01 10.89 11.12
N LYS A 39 -9.12 11.75 10.61
CA LYS A 39 -8.25 12.60 11.46
C LYS A 39 -9.06 13.47 12.42
N ASN A 40 -10.15 14.07 11.95
CA ASN A 40 -11.00 14.91 12.79
C ASN A 40 -11.71 14.10 13.88
N SER A 41 -12.24 12.91 13.54
CA SER A 41 -12.87 12.03 14.53
C SER A 41 -11.87 11.58 15.61
N VAL A 42 -10.69 11.10 15.19
CA VAL A 42 -9.64 10.65 16.12
C VAL A 42 -9.17 11.78 17.02
N ARG A 43 -8.97 12.99 16.48
CA ARG A 43 -8.59 14.16 17.27
C ARG A 43 -9.66 14.54 18.29
N LYS A 44 -10.94 14.49 17.89
CA LYS A 44 -12.08 14.85 18.75
C LYS A 44 -12.30 13.84 19.87
N ASN A 45 -12.22 12.54 19.57
CA ASN A 45 -12.61 11.47 20.50
C ASN A 45 -11.44 10.95 21.34
N LEU A 46 -10.22 10.94 20.80
CA LEU A 46 -9.04 10.33 21.44
C LEU A 46 -7.91 11.30 21.75
N ASN A 47 -8.00 12.56 21.30
CA ASN A 47 -6.92 13.55 21.39
C ASN A 47 -5.58 13.05 20.81
N LEU A 48 -5.66 12.23 19.76
CA LEU A 48 -4.51 11.73 18.99
C LEU A 48 -4.41 12.45 17.65
N GLU A 49 -3.19 12.56 17.13
CA GLU A 49 -2.92 13.21 15.85
C GLU A 49 -2.33 12.20 14.87
N LEU A 50 -3.11 11.85 13.84
CA LEU A 50 -2.67 10.96 12.77
C LEU A 50 -1.95 11.74 11.67
N CYS A 51 -0.91 11.12 11.12
CA CYS A 51 -0.20 11.56 9.93
C CYS A 51 -0.80 10.95 8.67
N GLU A 52 -0.79 11.70 7.58
CA GLU A 52 -1.20 11.20 6.26
C GLU A 52 -0.09 10.33 5.65
N ALA A 53 -0.48 9.24 4.99
CA ALA A 53 0.44 8.47 4.16
C ALA A 53 0.66 9.23 2.83
N GLN A 54 1.92 9.53 2.51
CA GLN A 54 2.28 10.30 1.32
C GLN A 54 2.31 9.45 0.04
N GLU A 55 2.69 8.18 0.16
CA GLU A 55 2.78 7.25 -0.96
C GLU A 55 1.93 6.01 -0.69
N LEU A 56 0.81 5.91 -1.41
CA LEU A 56 -0.12 4.80 -1.30
C LEU A 56 0.43 3.57 -2.02
N HIS A 57 0.52 2.45 -1.30
CA HIS A 57 1.05 1.21 -1.85
C HIS A 57 0.41 -0.01 -1.18
N VAL A 58 0.50 -1.17 -1.85
CA VAL A 58 0.19 -2.47 -1.27
C VAL A 58 1.48 -3.23 -1.07
N SER A 59 1.76 -3.64 0.17
CA SER A 59 2.93 -4.47 0.47
C SER A 59 2.76 -5.89 -0.09
N LEU A 60 3.74 -6.35 -0.87
CA LEU A 60 3.82 -7.72 -1.42
C LEU A 60 4.95 -8.55 -0.80
N THR A 61 5.76 -7.94 0.06
CA THR A 61 6.87 -8.55 0.79
C THR A 61 6.91 -7.99 2.21
N LYS A 62 7.62 -8.68 3.11
CA LYS A 62 8.07 -8.08 4.37
C LYS A 62 9.24 -7.14 4.10
N THR A 63 9.58 -6.30 5.08
CA THR A 63 10.87 -5.62 5.07
C THR A 63 11.97 -6.66 5.22
N VAL A 64 12.79 -6.82 4.18
CA VAL A 64 13.92 -7.75 4.16
C VAL A 64 15.23 -6.99 4.04
N ILE A 65 16.29 -7.54 4.62
CA ILE A 65 17.63 -6.96 4.53
C ILE A 65 18.33 -7.58 3.32
N LEU A 66 18.48 -6.79 2.26
CA LEU A 66 19.18 -7.19 1.04
C LEU A 66 20.61 -6.65 1.03
N ARG A 67 21.58 -7.48 0.65
CA ARG A 67 22.97 -7.04 0.44
C ARG A 67 23.05 -6.14 -0.78
N HIS A 68 23.82 -5.06 -0.71
CA HIS A 68 23.93 -4.08 -1.80
C HIS A 68 24.26 -4.73 -3.15
N HIS A 69 25.23 -5.66 -3.19
CA HIS A 69 25.63 -6.35 -4.43
C HIS A 69 24.56 -7.27 -5.03
N TRP A 70 23.45 -7.54 -4.31
CA TRP A 70 22.34 -8.35 -4.81
C TRP A 70 21.20 -7.51 -5.37
N ILE A 71 21.18 -6.19 -5.17
CA ILE A 71 20.06 -5.31 -5.57
C ILE A 71 19.72 -5.49 -7.04
N GLU A 72 20.70 -5.36 -7.94
CA GLU A 72 20.45 -5.44 -9.39
C GLU A 72 19.93 -6.82 -9.81
N SER A 73 20.54 -7.91 -9.31
CA SER A 73 20.08 -9.27 -9.64
C SER A 73 18.69 -9.57 -9.07
N PHE A 74 18.40 -9.07 -7.87
CA PHE A 74 17.10 -9.21 -7.23
C PHE A 74 16.00 -8.50 -8.02
N VAL A 75 16.26 -7.26 -8.44
CA VAL A 75 15.35 -6.47 -9.29
C VAL A 75 15.13 -7.19 -10.63
N ALA A 76 16.19 -7.64 -11.29
CA ALA A 76 16.08 -8.37 -12.56
C ALA A 76 15.27 -9.68 -12.43
N SER A 77 15.43 -10.43 -11.32
CA SER A 77 14.60 -11.61 -11.02
C SER A 77 13.13 -11.24 -10.85
N LEU A 78 12.82 -10.15 -10.12
CA LEU A 78 11.44 -9.65 -9.99
C LEU A 78 10.86 -9.24 -11.35
N GLU A 79 11.55 -8.41 -12.12
CA GLU A 79 11.11 -7.98 -13.45
C GLU A 79 10.80 -9.17 -14.37
N LYS A 80 11.65 -10.20 -14.35
CA LYS A 80 11.42 -11.43 -15.11
C LYS A 80 10.14 -12.15 -14.69
N LYS A 81 9.85 -12.24 -13.39
CA LYS A 81 8.61 -12.86 -12.88
C LYS A 81 7.38 -12.01 -13.21
N PHE A 82 7.51 -10.69 -13.19
CA PHE A 82 6.41 -9.74 -13.37
C PHE A 82 6.10 -9.41 -14.85
N ARG A 83 7.01 -9.74 -15.79
CA ARG A 83 6.90 -9.41 -17.22
C ARG A 83 5.55 -9.72 -17.88
N ASN A 84 4.91 -10.83 -17.50
CA ASN A 84 3.66 -11.29 -18.12
C ASN A 84 2.42 -11.05 -17.26
N ILE A 85 2.57 -10.27 -16.18
CA ILE A 85 1.46 -9.93 -15.29
C ILE A 85 0.67 -8.80 -15.94
N ARG A 86 -0.62 -9.06 -16.20
CA ARG A 86 -1.53 -8.04 -16.74
C ARG A 86 -1.91 -7.06 -15.64
N LYS A 87 -2.08 -5.79 -16.00
CA LYS A 87 -2.70 -4.79 -15.12
C LYS A 87 -4.12 -5.24 -14.77
N PHE A 88 -4.53 -5.01 -13.53
CA PHE A 88 -5.87 -5.30 -13.01
C PHE A 88 -6.31 -4.16 -12.08
N PRO A 89 -7.62 -3.89 -11.98
CA PRO A 89 -8.12 -2.93 -11.00
C PRO A 89 -7.94 -3.48 -9.58
N LEU A 90 -7.83 -2.61 -8.60
CA LEU A 90 -7.87 -2.98 -7.19
C LEU A 90 -8.98 -2.19 -6.51
N HIS A 91 -9.98 -2.89 -5.98
CA HIS A 91 -11.05 -2.26 -5.20
C HIS A 91 -10.76 -2.43 -3.71
N LEU A 92 -10.75 -1.30 -3.00
CA LEU A 92 -10.62 -1.24 -1.55
C LEU A 92 -12.01 -0.94 -0.97
N ASN A 93 -12.47 -1.73 0.00
CA ASN A 93 -13.88 -1.70 0.41
C ASN A 93 -14.12 -1.82 1.92
N SER A 94 -13.06 -1.95 2.71
CA SER A 94 -13.17 -1.98 4.16
C SER A 94 -11.98 -1.24 4.76
N LEU A 95 -12.22 -0.63 5.90
CA LEU A 95 -11.19 -0.06 6.74
C LEU A 95 -10.78 -1.09 7.79
N LYS A 96 -9.50 -1.09 8.17
CA LYS A 96 -8.97 -1.92 9.26
C LYS A 96 -7.75 -1.25 9.88
N ILE A 97 -7.54 -1.48 11.17
CA ILE A 97 -6.36 -1.01 11.89
C ILE A 97 -5.24 -2.05 11.82
N TYR A 98 -4.03 -1.58 11.48
CA TYR A 98 -2.82 -2.39 11.38
C TYR A 98 -1.73 -1.86 12.30
N CYS A 99 -0.82 -2.72 12.73
CA CYS A 99 0.40 -2.30 13.41
C CYS A 99 1.58 -3.08 12.83
N ASN A 100 2.72 -2.42 12.68
CA ASN A 100 3.91 -3.10 12.20
C ASN A 100 4.41 -4.13 13.22
N GLU A 101 5.21 -5.10 12.76
CA GLU A 101 5.72 -6.19 13.59
C GLU A 101 6.50 -5.65 14.81
N GLU A 102 7.22 -4.53 14.65
CA GLU A 102 8.01 -3.89 15.70
C GLU A 102 7.17 -3.09 16.72
N LYS A 103 5.86 -2.96 16.50
CA LYS A 103 4.94 -2.17 17.36
C LYS A 103 5.32 -0.70 17.53
N THR A 104 6.00 -0.14 16.55
CA THR A 104 6.44 1.26 16.56
C THR A 104 5.49 2.16 15.78
N ARG A 105 4.56 1.60 15.00
CA ARG A 105 3.62 2.33 14.15
C ARG A 105 2.27 1.62 14.08
N THR A 106 1.20 2.38 14.20
CA THR A 106 -0.16 1.93 13.91
C THR A 106 -0.68 2.66 12.68
N PHE A 107 -1.40 1.95 11.82
CA PHE A 107 -1.88 2.42 10.53
C PHE A 107 -3.39 2.24 10.45
N VAL A 108 -4.05 3.20 9.81
CA VAL A 108 -5.41 3.02 9.28
C VAL A 108 -5.26 2.59 7.83
N GLY A 109 -5.68 1.36 7.54
CA GLY A 109 -5.54 0.75 6.23
C GLY A 109 -6.89 0.50 5.56
N LEU A 110 -6.90 0.63 4.24
CA LEU A 110 -8.01 0.20 3.39
C LEU A 110 -7.68 -1.17 2.80
N THR A 111 -8.56 -2.15 3.00
CA THR A 111 -8.33 -3.53 2.58
C THR A 111 -8.93 -3.83 1.22
N SER A 112 -8.25 -4.69 0.46
CA SER A 112 -8.75 -5.20 -0.82
C SER A 112 -10.03 -6.03 -0.63
N SER A 113 -10.94 -5.96 -1.60
CA SER A 113 -12.04 -6.91 -1.70
C SER A 113 -11.50 -8.33 -1.97
N GLU A 114 -12.29 -9.34 -1.61
CA GLU A 114 -11.94 -10.77 -1.78
C GLU A 114 -11.71 -11.14 -3.25
N GLU A 115 -12.36 -10.46 -4.19
CA GLU A 115 -12.23 -10.67 -5.63
C GLU A 115 -10.78 -10.56 -6.11
N PHE A 116 -10.00 -9.61 -5.55
CA PHE A 116 -8.62 -9.39 -5.97
C PHE A 116 -7.60 -10.19 -5.15
N PHE A 117 -8.03 -10.90 -4.12
CA PHE A 117 -7.14 -11.66 -3.25
C PHE A 117 -6.31 -12.68 -4.04
N ALA A 118 -6.91 -13.38 -5.00
CA ALA A 118 -6.21 -14.35 -5.84
C ALA A 118 -5.14 -13.70 -6.73
N TYR A 119 -5.40 -12.50 -7.26
CA TYR A 119 -4.45 -11.75 -8.08
C TYR A 119 -3.25 -11.30 -7.24
N LEU A 120 -3.49 -10.70 -6.07
CA LEU A 120 -2.44 -10.25 -5.15
C LEU A 120 -1.64 -11.42 -4.59
N SER A 121 -2.30 -12.53 -4.24
CA SER A 121 -1.62 -13.76 -3.79
C SER A 121 -0.69 -14.33 -4.85
N LYS A 122 -1.05 -14.21 -6.14
CA LYS A 122 -0.18 -14.59 -7.25
C LYS A 122 1.05 -13.67 -7.33
N LEU A 123 0.89 -12.37 -7.11
CA LEU A 123 2.03 -11.44 -7.06
C LEU A 123 2.97 -11.80 -5.89
N VAL A 124 2.41 -12.03 -4.70
CA VAL A 124 3.16 -12.47 -3.52
C VAL A 124 3.92 -13.76 -3.82
N LYS A 125 3.28 -14.75 -4.46
CA LYS A 125 3.95 -15.99 -4.84
C LYS A 125 5.16 -15.73 -5.73
N HIS A 126 5.06 -14.82 -6.70
CA HIS A 126 6.18 -14.44 -7.55
C HIS A 126 7.29 -13.75 -6.76
N CYS A 127 6.94 -12.85 -5.83
CA CYS A 127 7.90 -12.24 -4.91
C CYS A 127 8.59 -13.29 -4.02
N ASP A 128 7.83 -14.22 -3.43
CA ASP A 128 8.34 -15.29 -2.57
C ASP A 128 9.28 -16.24 -3.30
N GLU A 129 9.00 -16.55 -4.56
CA GLU A 129 9.92 -17.32 -5.40
C GLU A 129 11.27 -16.61 -5.54
N VAL A 130 11.28 -15.29 -5.78
CA VAL A 130 12.52 -14.51 -5.84
C VAL A 130 13.16 -14.41 -4.46
N LEU A 131 12.43 -14.11 -3.40
CA LEU A 131 12.97 -14.03 -2.03
C LEU A 131 13.70 -15.32 -1.64
N LYS A 132 13.16 -16.49 -2.02
CA LYS A 132 13.81 -17.79 -1.80
C LYS A 132 15.11 -17.97 -2.58
N GLU A 133 15.23 -17.44 -3.80
CA GLU A 133 16.47 -17.46 -4.58
C GLU A 133 17.62 -16.73 -3.85
N PHE A 134 17.28 -15.77 -2.99
CA PHE A 134 18.23 -14.96 -2.20
C PHE A 134 18.26 -15.33 -0.71
N ASN A 135 17.65 -16.45 -0.30
CA ASN A 135 17.55 -16.90 1.09
C ASN A 135 16.90 -15.86 2.04
N LEU A 136 15.91 -15.11 1.55
CA LEU A 136 15.17 -14.12 2.31
C LEU A 136 13.82 -14.66 2.81
N GLU A 137 13.29 -14.03 3.87
CA GLU A 137 11.99 -14.41 4.44
C GLU A 137 10.85 -14.13 3.47
N CYS A 138 9.93 -15.09 3.36
CA CYS A 138 8.71 -14.96 2.56
C CYS A 138 7.66 -14.09 3.25
N PHE A 139 6.59 -13.80 2.50
CA PHE A 139 5.46 -13.04 3.00
C PHE A 139 4.73 -13.72 4.18
N TYR A 140 3.88 -12.97 4.86
CA TYR A 140 3.08 -13.43 6.00
C TYR A 140 2.25 -14.67 5.64
N ARG A 141 2.21 -15.65 6.55
CA ARG A 141 1.39 -16.87 6.39
C ARG A 141 -0.10 -16.52 6.24
N GLU A 142 -0.58 -15.61 7.08
CA GLU A 142 -1.92 -15.03 6.98
C GLU A 142 -1.82 -13.73 6.19
N MET A 143 -2.12 -13.80 4.89
CA MET A 143 -2.00 -12.65 4.00
C MET A 143 -3.12 -11.64 4.27
N SER A 144 -2.75 -10.38 4.46
CA SER A 144 -3.71 -9.27 4.53
C SER A 144 -3.22 -8.12 3.67
N PHE A 145 -3.93 -7.88 2.56
CA PHE A 145 -3.59 -6.84 1.60
C PHE A 145 -4.32 -5.54 1.94
N HIS A 146 -3.54 -4.48 2.13
CA HIS A 146 -4.07 -3.18 2.48
C HIS A 146 -3.22 -2.05 1.89
N VAL A 147 -3.84 -0.88 1.79
CA VAL A 147 -3.20 0.40 1.53
C VAL A 147 -3.32 1.24 2.80
N SER A 148 -2.19 1.60 3.41
CA SER A 148 -2.20 2.52 4.55
C SER A 148 -2.49 3.93 4.06
N ILE A 149 -3.51 4.57 4.63
CA ILE A 149 -3.89 5.96 4.32
C ILE A 149 -3.51 6.93 5.44
N LEU A 150 -3.40 6.45 6.68
CA LEU A 150 -3.00 7.23 7.85
C LEU A 150 -2.10 6.39 8.75
N TRP A 151 -1.31 7.06 9.60
CA TRP A 151 -0.46 6.38 10.59
C TRP A 151 -0.16 7.25 11.82
N ILE A 152 0.27 6.59 12.90
CA ILE A 152 0.74 7.23 14.14
C ILE A 152 1.92 6.45 14.73
N VAL A 153 2.77 7.13 15.51
CA VAL A 153 3.87 6.52 16.27
C VAL A 153 3.32 5.74 17.47
N GLY A 154 3.81 4.52 17.68
CA GLY A 154 3.41 3.65 18.79
C GLY A 154 2.39 2.58 18.39
N ASP A 155 2.02 1.72 19.35
CA ASP A 155 0.94 0.74 19.21
C ASP A 155 -0.34 1.31 19.81
N HIS A 156 -1.21 1.84 18.95
CA HIS A 156 -2.49 2.44 19.28
C HIS A 156 -3.68 1.59 18.80
N ARG A 157 -3.46 0.30 18.51
CA ARG A 157 -4.50 -0.57 17.93
C ARG A 157 -5.76 -0.62 18.78
N GLU A 158 -5.61 -0.86 20.08
CA GLU A 158 -6.73 -1.04 20.99
C GLU A 158 -7.60 0.23 21.01
N THR A 159 -6.99 1.40 21.17
CA THR A 159 -7.67 2.69 21.18
C THR A 159 -8.30 3.06 19.84
N LEU A 160 -7.60 2.80 18.72
CA LEU A 160 -8.14 3.12 17.39
C LEU A 160 -9.26 2.16 16.96
N CYS A 161 -9.23 0.91 17.41
CA CYS A 161 -10.31 -0.06 17.15
C CYS A 161 -11.62 0.34 17.83
N GLU A 162 -11.60 1.13 18.92
CA GLU A 162 -12.83 1.68 19.53
C GLU A 162 -13.61 2.61 18.60
N LEU A 163 -12.94 3.19 17.59
CA LEU A 163 -13.55 4.07 16.57
C LEU A 163 -13.76 3.39 15.22
N GLU A 164 -13.55 2.07 15.11
CA GLU A 164 -13.60 1.39 13.81
C GLU A 164 -14.98 1.51 13.12
N GLU A 165 -16.07 1.51 13.90
CA GLU A 165 -17.42 1.71 13.36
C GLU A 165 -17.66 3.16 12.91
N ASP A 166 -17.15 4.16 13.64
CA ASP A 166 -17.22 5.57 13.23
C ASP A 166 -16.44 5.82 11.92
N PHE A 167 -15.30 5.15 11.74
CA PHE A 167 -14.55 5.22 10.49
C PHE A 167 -15.28 4.58 9.30
N ARG A 168 -16.10 3.56 9.53
CA ARG A 168 -16.91 2.90 8.49
C ARG A 168 -18.02 3.80 7.98
N GLU A 169 -18.63 4.62 8.82
CA GLU A 169 -19.63 5.60 8.39
C GLU A 169 -19.03 6.58 7.38
N HIS A 170 -17.82 7.09 7.67
CA HIS A 170 -17.09 7.99 6.77
C HIS A 170 -16.59 7.35 5.47
N PHE A 171 -16.61 6.02 5.37
CA PHE A 171 -16.22 5.29 4.16
C PHE A 171 -17.38 5.12 3.16
N LEU A 172 -18.63 5.28 3.61
CA LEU A 172 -19.84 5.10 2.79
C LEU A 172 -20.44 6.43 2.29
N ASP A 173 -19.96 7.56 2.82
CA ASP A 173 -20.30 8.93 2.39
C ASP A 173 -19.47 9.37 1.18
#